data_AF-A0A0F9NG48-F1
#
_entry.id   AF-A0A0F9NG48-F1
#
_cell.length_a   1.000
_cell.length_b   1.000
_cell.length_c   1.000
_cell.angle_alpha   90.00
_cell.angle_beta   90.00
_cell.angle_gamma   90.00
#
_symmetry.space_group_name_H-M   'P 1'
#
loop_
_entity.id
_entity.type
_entity.pdbx_description
1 polymer ?
#
loop_
_entity_poly.entity_id
_entity_poly.type
_entity_poly.pdbx_seq_one_letter_code
_entity_poly.pdbx_strand_id
1 'polypeptide(L)'
;YPTATRERLDEWARKYGYKSANNFGTAMNRRLGIKRAGTVEIVKEVETVVERIPYPDFKIKPFTIIKVSRDEEDMGIVWADWHTAKITESYDIATNKARVERLLSNTMTLINLHRPIRKVWIFETGDGVQGENPHQGSKIGETECGAFEQIEDHAVPMRASFLVSISQGVEEVEYTGVAGNHGVYDKIATARTNWDNFLYASLQKALQGQKNIKVNTPKWFYQLVNIRGFRFFIIHGNQVTATAGIPLFAMRRKMQEWYAYVGGFNYAYAGHFHSGAYDQVNSSADYTISPPLVTGDSWALEKVGRASEPKQLCFGIHDKWGRTFRYDVHTDDKFLPKKYDEPEGVVIV
;
A
#
# COMPACT_ATOMS: atom_id res chain seq x y z
N TYR A 1 69.32 -8.66 5.01
CA TYR A 1 69.25 -7.19 4.84
C TYR A 1 68.85 -6.41 6.10
N PRO A 2 68.02 -6.90 7.05
CA PRO A 2 67.59 -6.08 8.19
C PRO A 2 68.74 -5.58 9.09
N THR A 3 69.84 -6.33 9.13
CA THR A 3 71.06 -6.03 9.88
C THR A 3 72.20 -5.49 9.00
N ALA A 4 71.94 -5.20 7.73
CA ALA A 4 72.97 -4.73 6.81
C ALA A 4 73.30 -3.25 7.08
N THR A 5 74.58 -2.88 6.89
CA THR A 5 75.01 -1.49 6.99
C THR A 5 74.34 -0.63 5.92
N ARG A 6 74.30 0.68 6.16
CA ARG A 6 73.62 1.61 5.25
C ARG A 6 74.19 1.58 3.83
N GLU A 7 75.51 1.52 3.71
CA GLU A 7 76.22 1.45 2.43
C GLU A 7 75.85 0.19 1.64
N ARG A 8 75.71 -0.95 2.33
CA ARG A 8 75.29 -2.23 1.72
C ARG A 8 73.85 -2.17 1.21
N LEU A 9 72.97 -1.45 1.92
CA LEU A 9 71.58 -1.24 1.50
C LEU A 9 71.48 -0.30 0.28
N ASP A 10 72.34 0.72 0.19
CA ASP A 10 72.38 1.62 -0.97
C ASP A 10 72.99 0.96 -2.22
N GLU A 11 73.94 0.04 -2.04
CA GLU A 11 74.44 -0.84 -3.09
C GLU A 11 73.32 -1.71 -3.67
N TRP A 12 72.55 -2.39 -2.82
CA TRP A 12 71.42 -3.20 -3.26
C TRP A 12 70.28 -2.37 -3.85
N ALA A 13 69.99 -1.19 -3.31
CA ALA A 13 69.00 -0.30 -3.89
C ALA A 13 69.33 0.01 -5.35
N ARG A 14 70.58 0.39 -5.65
CA ARG A 14 71.04 0.62 -7.03
C ARG A 14 70.97 -0.64 -7.88
N LYS A 15 71.47 -1.78 -7.36
CA LYS A 15 71.48 -3.06 -8.09
C LYS A 15 70.08 -3.52 -8.50
N TYR A 16 69.07 -3.28 -7.68
CA TYR A 16 67.69 -3.71 -7.91
C TYR A 16 66.76 -2.58 -8.39
N GLY A 17 67.31 -1.43 -8.81
CA GLY A 17 66.55 -0.34 -9.44
C GLY A 17 65.69 0.49 -8.50
N TYR A 18 65.98 0.50 -7.20
CA TYR A 18 65.29 1.32 -6.21
C TYR A 18 65.97 2.68 -6.03
N LYS A 19 65.16 3.72 -5.84
CA LYS A 19 65.62 5.12 -5.72
C LYS A 19 66.53 5.40 -4.51
N SER A 20 66.47 4.59 -3.45
CA SER A 20 67.28 4.75 -2.23
C SER A 20 67.27 3.49 -1.36
N ALA A 21 68.23 3.36 -0.44
CA ALA A 21 68.23 2.31 0.60
C ALA A 21 66.94 2.26 1.42
N ASN A 22 66.30 3.41 1.70
CA ASN A 22 65.03 3.44 2.44
C ASN A 22 63.89 2.79 1.66
N ASN A 23 63.82 3.06 0.36
CA ASN A 23 62.79 2.49 -0.51
C ASN A 23 63.02 0.99 -0.69
N PHE A 24 64.26 0.57 -0.89
CA PHE A 24 64.63 -0.85 -0.93
C PHE A 24 64.29 -1.57 0.38
N GLY A 25 64.68 -1.01 1.52
CA GLY A 25 64.39 -1.58 2.84
C GLY A 25 62.90 -1.70 3.11
N THR A 26 62.10 -0.70 2.71
CA THR A 26 60.63 -0.72 2.89
C THR A 26 59.98 -1.78 1.99
N ALA A 27 60.40 -1.86 0.73
CA ALA A 27 59.90 -2.87 -0.22
C ALA A 27 60.24 -4.29 0.26
N MET A 28 61.46 -4.50 0.77
CA MET A 28 61.90 -5.79 1.28
C MET A 28 61.20 -6.17 2.60
N ASN A 29 60.97 -5.21 3.49
CA ASN A 29 60.19 -5.44 4.72
C ASN A 29 58.77 -5.88 4.37
N ARG A 30 58.15 -5.24 3.37
CA ARG A 30 56.82 -5.63 2.89
C ARG A 30 56.83 -7.03 2.25
N ARG A 31 57.83 -7.34 1.43
CA ARG A 31 57.94 -8.62 0.71
C ARG A 31 58.23 -9.80 1.63
N LEU A 32 58.98 -9.57 2.71
CA LEU A 32 59.25 -10.58 3.74
C LEU A 32 58.25 -10.55 4.90
N GLY A 33 57.20 -9.72 4.83
CA GLY A 33 56.19 -9.61 5.89
C GLY A 33 56.71 -9.05 7.23
N ILE A 34 57.86 -8.39 7.24
CA ILE A 34 58.46 -7.81 8.44
C ILE A 34 57.75 -6.50 8.76
N LYS A 35 56.88 -6.50 9.77
CA LYS A 35 56.22 -5.30 10.29
C LYS A 35 57.24 -4.45 11.07
N ARG A 36 57.26 -3.13 10.83
CA ARG A 36 58.10 -2.18 11.57
C ARG A 36 57.83 -2.33 13.07
N ALA A 37 58.89 -2.42 13.88
CA ALA A 37 58.80 -2.39 15.34
C ALA A 37 58.30 -1.01 15.80
N GLY A 38 56.99 -0.80 15.73
CA GLY A 38 56.30 0.06 16.67
C GLY A 38 56.33 -0.63 18.03
N THR A 39 56.41 0.16 19.09
CA THR A 39 56.26 -0.21 20.51
C THR A 39 55.63 -1.58 20.67
N VAL A 40 56.43 -2.57 21.10
CA VAL A 40 55.91 -3.85 21.55
C VAL A 40 55.22 -3.59 22.88
N GLU A 41 53.98 -3.08 22.81
CA GLU A 41 53.03 -3.44 23.85
C GLU A 41 52.90 -4.95 23.74
N ILE A 42 53.35 -5.64 24.78
CA ILE A 42 53.00 -7.03 25.00
C ILE A 42 51.48 -7.03 25.13
N VAL A 43 50.77 -7.25 24.01
CA VAL A 43 49.36 -7.63 24.06
C VAL A 43 49.39 -9.02 24.66
N LYS A 44 49.35 -9.10 25.99
CA LYS A 44 48.81 -10.28 26.63
C LYS A 44 47.46 -10.49 25.94
N GLU A 45 47.24 -11.66 25.35
CA GLU A 45 45.88 -12.16 25.16
C GLU A 45 45.27 -12.20 26.55
N VAL A 46 44.71 -11.07 26.97
CA VAL A 46 43.66 -11.07 27.96
C VAL A 46 42.52 -11.67 27.17
N GLU A 47 42.29 -12.98 27.34
CA GLU A 47 40.94 -13.49 27.19
C GLU A 47 40.08 -12.58 28.07
N THR A 48 39.50 -11.55 27.47
CA THR A 48 38.43 -10.81 28.11
C THR A 48 37.31 -11.81 28.19
N VAL A 49 37.30 -12.55 29.30
CA VAL A 49 36.11 -13.22 29.79
C VAL A 49 35.12 -12.09 29.95
N VAL A 50 34.31 -11.87 28.91
CA VAL A 50 33.15 -11.00 29.00
C VAL A 50 32.26 -11.73 29.98
N GLU A 51 32.37 -11.37 31.26
CA GLU A 51 31.43 -11.77 32.28
C GLU A 51 30.06 -11.28 31.80
N ARG A 52 29.33 -12.18 31.15
CA ARG A 52 27.94 -11.93 30.78
C ARG A 52 27.19 -11.95 32.09
N ILE A 53 26.83 -10.76 32.56
CA ILE A 53 25.89 -10.62 33.68
C ILE A 53 24.67 -11.48 33.31
N PRO A 54 24.35 -12.52 34.08
CA PRO A 54 23.20 -13.35 33.79
C PRO A 54 21.97 -12.44 33.76
N TYR A 55 21.11 -12.64 32.76
CA TYR A 55 19.86 -11.89 32.72
C TYR A 55 19.10 -12.13 34.03
N PRO A 56 18.46 -11.09 34.59
CA PRO A 56 17.59 -11.29 35.73
C PRO A 56 16.49 -12.27 35.35
N ASP A 57 15.93 -12.97 36.34
CA ASP A 57 14.77 -13.81 36.11
C ASP A 57 13.66 -12.99 35.42
N PHE A 58 13.31 -13.43 34.21
CA PHE A 58 12.26 -12.78 33.45
C PHE A 58 10.93 -13.02 34.18
N LYS A 59 10.26 -11.93 34.56
CA LYS A 59 8.88 -12.00 35.05
C LYS A 59 7.96 -12.28 33.87
N ILE A 60 7.84 -13.56 33.52
CA ILE A 60 6.96 -14.01 32.44
C ILE A 60 5.52 -13.86 32.94
N LYS A 61 4.75 -12.99 32.27
CA LYS A 61 3.30 -12.93 32.49
C LYS A 61 2.68 -14.17 31.85
N PRO A 62 1.91 -14.99 32.60
CA PRO A 62 1.21 -16.12 32.01
C PRO A 62 0.24 -15.62 30.94
N PHE A 63 0.30 -16.21 29.74
CA PHE A 63 -0.66 -15.96 28.68
C PHE A 63 -1.78 -17.00 28.78
N THR A 64 -2.96 -16.56 29.22
CA THR A 64 -4.15 -17.41 29.27
C THR A 64 -4.95 -17.22 27.98
N ILE A 65 -5.18 -18.30 27.23
CA ILE A 65 -6.10 -18.29 26.10
C ILE A 65 -7.53 -18.25 26.66
N ILE A 66 -8.13 -17.07 26.66
CA ILE A 66 -9.53 -16.90 27.05
C ILE A 66 -10.40 -17.14 25.81
N LYS A 67 -11.45 -17.96 25.92
CA LYS A 67 -12.57 -17.93 24.97
C LYS A 67 -13.34 -16.63 25.20
N VAL A 68 -12.84 -15.53 24.64
CA VAL A 68 -13.47 -14.21 24.79
C VAL A 68 -14.70 -14.08 23.91
N SER A 69 -15.77 -13.51 24.46
CA SER A 69 -16.67 -12.67 23.66
C SER A 69 -15.82 -11.50 23.16
N ARG A 70 -15.68 -11.35 21.84
CA ARG A 70 -14.93 -10.24 21.27
C ARG A 70 -15.71 -8.95 21.46
N ASP A 71 -15.00 -7.84 21.59
CA ASP A 71 -15.60 -6.51 21.57
C ASP A 71 -16.31 -6.30 20.23
N GLU A 72 -17.36 -5.48 20.26
CA GLU A 72 -18.12 -5.14 19.07
C GLU A 72 -17.36 -4.13 18.21
N GLU A 73 -17.23 -4.43 16.91
CA GLU A 73 -16.56 -3.58 15.94
C GLU A 73 -17.46 -3.30 14.72
N ASP A 74 -17.14 -2.24 14.00
CA ASP A 74 -17.59 -2.05 12.62
C ASP A 74 -16.48 -2.51 11.66
N MET A 75 -16.81 -2.70 10.39
CA MET A 75 -15.81 -3.04 9.37
C MET A 75 -15.81 -2.02 8.24
N GLY A 76 -14.65 -1.47 7.92
CA GLY A 76 -14.43 -0.60 6.77
C GLY A 76 -13.87 -1.36 5.58
N ILE A 77 -14.35 -1.03 4.38
CA ILE A 77 -13.85 -1.56 3.11
C ILE A 77 -13.56 -0.37 2.20
N VAL A 78 -12.40 -0.37 1.57
CA VAL A 78 -12.04 0.67 0.59
C VAL A 78 -12.12 0.08 -0.80
N TRP A 79 -12.97 0.68 -1.63
CA TRP A 79 -13.03 0.40 -3.05
C TRP A 79 -12.26 1.46 -3.80
N ALA A 80 -11.32 1.03 -4.64
CA ALA A 80 -10.48 1.94 -5.40
C ALA A 80 -10.32 1.46 -6.83
N ASP A 81 -10.50 2.39 -7.77
CA ASP A 81 -10.08 2.29 -9.17
C ASP A 81 -10.54 0.96 -9.79
N TRP A 82 -11.86 0.82 -9.90
CA TRP A 82 -12.47 -0.36 -10.54
C TRP A 82 -12.35 -0.28 -12.05
N HIS A 83 -12.50 0.91 -12.65
CA HIS A 83 -12.45 1.09 -14.10
C HIS A 83 -13.37 0.10 -14.85
N THR A 84 -14.62 0.01 -14.42
CA THR A 84 -15.62 -0.86 -15.07
C THR A 84 -15.61 -0.61 -16.58
N ALA A 85 -15.51 -1.69 -17.36
CA ALA A 85 -15.39 -1.74 -18.82
C ALA A 85 -14.08 -1.29 -19.46
N LYS A 86 -13.00 -1.05 -18.69
CA LYS A 86 -11.67 -0.91 -19.28
C LYS A 86 -11.21 -2.24 -19.87
N ILE A 87 -10.63 -2.18 -21.07
CA ILE A 87 -9.95 -3.31 -21.70
C ILE A 87 -8.45 -3.13 -21.50
N THR A 88 -7.81 -4.18 -20.98
CA THR A 88 -6.36 -4.30 -20.94
C THR A 88 -5.94 -5.72 -21.34
N GLU A 89 -4.64 -6.01 -21.33
CA GLU A 89 -4.15 -7.38 -21.56
C GLU A 89 -4.68 -8.41 -20.54
N SER A 90 -5.13 -7.97 -19.36
CA SER A 90 -5.49 -8.85 -18.24
C SER A 90 -6.79 -8.45 -17.53
N TYR A 91 -7.58 -7.56 -18.15
CA TYR A 91 -8.76 -6.97 -17.54
C TYR A 91 -9.81 -6.61 -18.59
N ASP A 92 -11.04 -6.96 -18.25
CA ASP A 92 -12.28 -6.73 -18.98
C ASP A 92 -13.44 -6.79 -17.96
N ILE A 93 -14.68 -6.55 -18.38
CA ILE A 93 -15.90 -6.60 -17.56
C ILE A 93 -16.05 -7.97 -16.90
N ALA A 94 -15.76 -9.05 -17.61
CA ALA A 94 -15.86 -10.41 -17.09
C ALA A 94 -14.88 -10.62 -15.92
N THR A 95 -13.64 -10.17 -16.08
CA THR A 95 -12.60 -10.19 -15.06
C THR A 95 -12.96 -9.27 -13.90
N ASN A 96 -13.47 -8.07 -14.18
CA ASN A 96 -13.95 -7.16 -13.14
C ASN A 96 -15.01 -7.83 -12.27
N LYS A 97 -16.05 -8.42 -12.89
CA LYS A 97 -17.12 -9.12 -12.18
C LYS A 97 -16.59 -10.27 -11.34
N ALA A 98 -15.70 -11.11 -11.90
CA ALA A 98 -15.08 -12.20 -11.16
C ALA A 98 -14.28 -11.70 -9.93
N ARG A 99 -13.55 -10.59 -10.08
CA ARG A 99 -12.80 -9.96 -8.99
C ARG A 99 -13.72 -9.39 -7.91
N VAL A 100 -14.86 -8.78 -8.28
CA VAL A 100 -15.86 -8.27 -7.33
C VAL A 100 -16.53 -9.41 -6.55
N GLU A 101 -16.90 -10.51 -7.22
CA GLU A 101 -17.47 -11.70 -6.54
C GLU A 101 -16.48 -12.32 -5.55
N ARG A 102 -15.19 -12.33 -5.90
CA ARG A 102 -14.14 -12.78 -4.99
C ARG A 102 -13.92 -11.82 -3.84
N LEU A 103 -13.95 -10.52 -4.09
CA LEU A 103 -13.89 -9.50 -3.04
C LEU A 103 -15.05 -9.69 -2.06
N LEU A 104 -16.26 -9.95 -2.55
CA LEU A 104 -17.44 -10.21 -1.74
C LEU A 104 -17.24 -11.44 -0.86
N SER A 105 -16.85 -12.57 -1.46
CA SER A 105 -16.62 -13.83 -0.75
C SER A 105 -15.59 -13.66 0.36
N ASN A 106 -14.44 -13.04 0.05
CA ASN A 106 -13.38 -12.80 1.03
C ASN A 106 -13.83 -11.84 2.13
N THR A 107 -14.60 -10.81 1.77
CA THR A 107 -15.16 -9.87 2.74
C THR A 107 -16.11 -10.58 3.71
N MET A 108 -17.00 -11.44 3.22
CA MET A 108 -17.88 -12.25 4.07
C MET A 108 -17.08 -13.17 5.00
N THR A 109 -15.98 -13.76 4.52
CA THR A 109 -15.06 -14.52 5.38
C THR A 109 -14.48 -13.65 6.49
N LEU A 110 -14.05 -12.43 6.18
CA LEU A 110 -13.50 -11.49 7.17
C LEU A 110 -14.55 -11.02 8.18
N ILE A 111 -15.79 -10.75 7.76
CA ILE A 111 -16.90 -10.44 8.66
C ILE A 111 -17.08 -11.57 9.66
N ASN A 112 -17.16 -12.81 9.19
CA ASN A 112 -17.33 -13.97 10.06
C ASN A 112 -16.13 -14.19 10.99
N LEU A 113 -14.91 -13.97 10.48
CA LEU A 113 -13.69 -14.09 11.26
C LEU A 113 -13.66 -13.11 12.43
N HIS A 114 -14.20 -11.90 12.27
CA HIS A 114 -14.10 -10.79 13.23
C HIS A 114 -15.39 -10.48 13.99
N ARG A 115 -16.39 -11.37 13.96
CA ARG A 115 -17.64 -11.15 14.69
C ARG A 115 -17.41 -10.91 16.20
N PRO A 116 -18.24 -10.05 16.83
CA PRO A 116 -19.42 -9.39 16.27
C PRO A 116 -19.10 -8.12 15.45
N ILE A 117 -19.55 -8.09 14.18
CA ILE A 117 -19.52 -6.92 13.29
C ILE A 117 -20.95 -6.42 13.09
N ARG A 118 -21.23 -5.16 13.44
CA ARG A 118 -22.59 -4.59 13.36
C ARG A 118 -22.86 -3.83 12.09
N LYS A 119 -21.89 -3.03 11.66
CA LYS A 119 -22.02 -2.16 10.50
C LYS A 119 -20.83 -2.29 9.58
N VAL A 120 -21.10 -2.23 8.28
CA VAL A 120 -20.06 -2.18 7.25
C VAL A 120 -20.06 -0.81 6.59
N TRP A 121 -18.89 -0.22 6.46
CA TRP A 121 -18.65 1.06 5.82
C TRP A 121 -17.88 0.82 4.52
N ILE A 122 -18.44 1.26 3.39
CA ILE A 122 -17.77 1.23 2.09
C ILE A 122 -17.31 2.63 1.75
N PHE A 123 -16.02 2.77 1.47
CA PHE A 123 -15.39 3.99 0.99
C PHE A 123 -14.94 3.80 -0.45
N GLU A 124 -15.68 4.34 -1.42
CA GLU A 124 -15.26 4.31 -2.82
C GLU A 124 -14.43 5.57 -3.15
N THR A 125 -13.17 5.39 -3.50
CA THR A 125 -12.24 6.47 -3.79
C THR A 125 -12.35 7.01 -5.22
N GLY A 126 -13.39 6.67 -5.97
CA GLY A 126 -13.60 7.11 -7.35
C GLY A 126 -13.01 6.16 -8.40
N ASP A 127 -13.16 6.57 -9.67
CA ASP A 127 -12.85 5.78 -10.86
C ASP A 127 -13.58 4.43 -10.83
N GLY A 128 -14.86 4.48 -10.46
CA GLY A 128 -15.74 3.32 -10.41
C GLY A 128 -16.07 2.78 -11.80
N VAL A 129 -16.08 3.68 -12.78
CA VAL A 129 -16.22 3.41 -14.22
C VAL A 129 -15.03 3.97 -14.98
N GLN A 130 -14.73 3.40 -16.15
CA GLN A 130 -13.65 3.90 -17.00
C GLN A 130 -14.00 5.24 -17.66
N GLY A 131 -15.29 5.49 -17.90
CA GLY A 131 -15.75 6.67 -18.61
C GLY A 131 -15.34 6.66 -20.08
N GLU A 132 -15.48 7.81 -20.74
CA GLU A 132 -15.29 7.94 -22.20
C GLU A 132 -14.29 9.03 -22.58
N ASN A 133 -13.67 9.68 -21.60
CA ASN A 133 -12.81 10.83 -21.88
C ASN A 133 -11.40 10.39 -22.31
N PRO A 134 -10.97 10.67 -23.55
CA PRO A 134 -9.65 10.26 -24.03
C PRO A 134 -8.50 10.98 -23.32
N HIS A 135 -8.74 12.15 -22.75
CA HIS A 135 -7.74 12.84 -21.91
C HIS A 135 -7.57 12.21 -20.53
N GLN A 136 -8.47 11.30 -20.15
CA GLN A 136 -8.44 10.53 -18.92
C GLN A 136 -8.25 9.04 -19.23
N GLY A 137 -7.62 8.72 -20.36
CA GLY A 137 -7.19 7.34 -20.67
C GLY A 137 -8.24 6.44 -21.32
N SER A 138 -9.45 6.91 -21.66
CA SER A 138 -10.40 6.13 -22.46
C SER A 138 -10.08 6.26 -23.95
N LYS A 139 -9.39 5.29 -24.52
CA LYS A 139 -9.12 5.25 -25.97
C LYS A 139 -10.11 4.33 -26.70
N ILE A 140 -10.28 4.58 -27.99
CA ILE A 140 -11.05 3.71 -28.88
C ILE A 140 -10.44 2.30 -28.81
N GLY A 141 -11.27 1.31 -28.53
CA GLY A 141 -10.86 -0.09 -28.38
C GLY A 141 -10.24 -0.45 -27.02
N GLU A 142 -10.09 0.51 -26.10
CA GLU A 142 -9.66 0.26 -24.71
C GLU A 142 -10.85 0.30 -23.72
N THR A 143 -12.08 0.36 -24.23
CA THR A 143 -13.33 0.35 -23.45
C THR A 143 -14.38 -0.53 -24.13
N GLU A 144 -15.05 -1.43 -23.39
CA GLU A 144 -15.99 -2.42 -23.97
C GLU A 144 -17.34 -1.84 -24.37
N CYS A 145 -17.80 -0.80 -23.67
CA CYS A 145 -19.11 -0.22 -23.86
C CYS A 145 -19.13 1.27 -23.48
N GLY A 146 -20.22 1.96 -23.83
CA GLY A 146 -20.42 3.36 -23.50
C GLY A 146 -20.59 3.60 -22.00
N ALA A 147 -20.47 4.86 -21.57
CA ALA A 147 -20.57 5.24 -20.17
C ALA A 147 -21.92 4.86 -19.54
N PHE A 148 -22.99 4.84 -20.35
CA PHE A 148 -24.30 4.41 -19.87
C PHE A 148 -24.32 2.93 -19.49
N GLU A 149 -23.88 2.04 -20.39
CA GLU A 149 -23.81 0.60 -20.15
C GLU A 149 -22.80 0.27 -19.03
N GLN A 150 -21.66 0.98 -18.99
CA GLN A 150 -20.71 0.90 -17.88
C GLN A 150 -21.38 1.06 -16.52
N ILE A 151 -22.28 2.06 -16.41
CA ILE A 151 -22.98 2.39 -15.17
C ILE A 151 -24.13 1.42 -14.92
N GLU A 152 -25.13 1.40 -15.80
CA GLU A 152 -26.43 0.78 -15.53
C GLU A 152 -26.40 -0.75 -15.69
N ASP A 153 -25.67 -1.27 -16.67
CA ASP A 153 -25.65 -2.70 -16.98
C ASP A 153 -24.59 -3.46 -16.17
N HIS A 154 -23.56 -2.76 -15.69
CA HIS A 154 -22.40 -3.38 -15.05
C HIS A 154 -22.12 -2.84 -13.64
N ALA A 155 -21.73 -1.57 -13.52
CA ALA A 155 -21.23 -1.03 -12.26
C ALA A 155 -22.27 -0.99 -11.14
N VAL A 156 -23.52 -0.62 -11.45
CA VAL A 156 -24.64 -0.60 -10.49
C VAL A 156 -25.01 -2.03 -10.05
N PRO A 157 -25.27 -3.00 -10.96
CA PRO A 157 -25.56 -4.37 -10.55
C PRO A 157 -24.47 -5.01 -9.67
N MET A 158 -23.19 -4.83 -10.02
CA MET A 158 -22.07 -5.38 -9.23
C MET A 158 -22.01 -4.80 -7.81
N ARG A 159 -22.22 -3.48 -7.66
CA ARG A 159 -22.21 -2.84 -6.33
C ARG A 159 -23.47 -3.18 -5.55
N ALA A 160 -24.63 -3.16 -6.18
CA ALA A 160 -25.89 -3.49 -5.53
C ALA A 160 -25.90 -4.93 -5.00
N SER A 161 -25.44 -5.90 -5.81
CA SER A 161 -25.35 -7.31 -5.39
C SER A 161 -24.38 -7.48 -4.22
N PHE A 162 -23.24 -6.80 -4.23
CA PHE A 162 -22.27 -6.81 -3.13
C PHE A 162 -22.89 -6.27 -1.83
N LEU A 163 -23.47 -5.07 -1.89
CA LEU A 163 -24.01 -4.38 -0.72
C LEU A 163 -25.19 -5.15 -0.10
N VAL A 164 -26.11 -5.66 -0.93
CA VAL A 164 -27.26 -6.47 -0.48
C VAL A 164 -26.80 -7.83 0.07
N SER A 165 -25.75 -8.42 -0.51
CA SER A 165 -25.20 -9.68 -0.01
C SER A 165 -24.58 -9.52 1.38
N ILE A 166 -23.82 -8.45 1.61
CA ILE A 166 -23.25 -8.17 2.93
C ILE A 166 -24.30 -7.77 3.95
N SER A 167 -25.31 -6.99 3.55
CA SER A 167 -26.34 -6.48 4.47
C SER A 167 -27.21 -7.58 5.10
N GLN A 168 -27.12 -8.82 4.61
CA GLN A 168 -27.73 -10.00 5.24
C GLN A 168 -26.96 -10.47 6.48
N GLY A 169 -25.68 -10.14 6.58
CA GLY A 169 -24.78 -10.60 7.65
C GLY A 169 -24.50 -9.56 8.73
N VAL A 170 -24.96 -8.32 8.55
CA VAL A 170 -24.74 -7.15 9.41
C VAL A 170 -26.01 -6.30 9.49
N GLU A 171 -26.08 -5.37 10.43
CA GLU A 171 -27.29 -4.57 10.64
C GLU A 171 -27.45 -3.42 9.67
N GLU A 172 -26.35 -2.77 9.30
CA GLU A 172 -26.35 -1.63 8.41
C GLU A 172 -25.13 -1.67 7.49
N VAL A 173 -25.31 -1.21 6.25
CA VAL A 173 -24.24 -0.95 5.31
C VAL A 173 -24.32 0.52 4.89
N GLU A 174 -23.23 1.26 5.05
CA GLU A 174 -23.15 2.64 4.61
C GLU A 174 -22.06 2.81 3.56
N TYR A 175 -22.47 3.28 2.39
CA TYR A 175 -21.63 3.51 1.24
C TYR A 175 -21.38 5.01 1.08
N THR A 176 -20.11 5.39 0.91
CA THR A 176 -19.70 6.76 0.65
C THR A 176 -18.69 6.78 -0.48
N GLY A 177 -19.00 7.52 -1.55
CA GLY A 177 -18.12 7.66 -2.72
C GLY A 177 -17.58 9.08 -2.90
N VAL A 178 -16.45 9.21 -3.58
CA VAL A 178 -15.92 10.45 -4.15
C VAL A 178 -15.66 10.25 -5.63
N ALA A 179 -15.84 11.29 -6.44
CA ALA A 179 -15.66 11.18 -7.89
C ALA A 179 -14.17 11.16 -8.26
N GLY A 180 -13.81 10.27 -9.18
CA GLY A 180 -12.47 10.17 -9.76
C GLY A 180 -12.30 10.96 -11.06
N ASN A 181 -11.09 10.95 -11.62
CA ASN A 181 -10.80 11.71 -12.84
C ASN A 181 -11.29 11.02 -14.11
N HIS A 182 -11.43 9.71 -14.14
CA HIS A 182 -11.93 8.97 -15.30
C HIS A 182 -13.41 9.25 -15.57
N GLY A 183 -14.17 9.52 -14.52
CA GLY A 183 -15.56 9.93 -14.66
C GLY A 183 -15.76 11.34 -15.21
N VAL A 184 -14.71 12.16 -15.38
CA VAL A 184 -14.85 13.51 -15.95
C VAL A 184 -15.25 13.42 -17.42
N TYR A 185 -16.51 13.75 -17.73
CA TYR A 185 -17.02 13.76 -19.10
C TYR A 185 -16.22 14.71 -20.01
N ASP A 186 -16.11 15.97 -19.60
CA ASP A 186 -15.38 17.01 -20.33
C ASP A 186 -14.74 18.01 -19.35
N LYS A 187 -13.64 18.66 -19.75
CA LYS A 187 -12.91 19.65 -18.93
C LYS A 187 -13.71 20.93 -18.67
N ILE A 188 -14.65 21.30 -19.54
CA ILE A 188 -15.50 22.49 -19.36
C ILE A 188 -16.84 22.15 -18.69
N ALA A 189 -17.14 20.86 -18.50
CA ALA A 189 -18.33 20.45 -17.78
C ALA A 189 -18.21 20.80 -16.28
N THR A 190 -19.35 20.96 -15.62
CA THR A 190 -19.35 21.17 -14.17
C THR A 190 -18.74 19.95 -13.47
N ALA A 191 -18.03 20.14 -12.36
CA ALA A 191 -17.43 19.03 -11.62
C ALA A 191 -18.47 17.97 -11.16
N ARG A 192 -19.74 18.35 -11.05
CA ARG A 192 -20.83 17.42 -10.71
C ARG A 192 -21.25 16.54 -11.89
N THR A 193 -21.02 16.98 -13.12
CA THR A 193 -21.20 16.17 -14.36
C THR A 193 -20.03 15.21 -14.50
N ASN A 194 -20.03 14.18 -13.67
CA ASN A 194 -19.00 13.15 -13.62
C ASN A 194 -19.68 11.77 -13.54
N TRP A 195 -19.22 10.80 -14.34
CA TRP A 195 -19.80 9.47 -14.46
C TRP A 195 -19.85 8.70 -13.13
N ASP A 196 -18.91 8.90 -12.22
CA ASP A 196 -18.99 8.34 -10.87
C ASP A 196 -20.19 8.92 -10.10
N ASN A 197 -20.50 10.20 -10.27
CA ASN A 197 -21.68 10.80 -9.63
C ASN A 197 -22.99 10.21 -10.19
N PHE A 198 -23.03 9.92 -11.49
CA PHE A 198 -24.16 9.23 -12.10
C PHE A 198 -24.29 7.81 -11.55
N LEU A 199 -23.18 7.06 -11.49
CA LEU A 199 -23.12 5.75 -10.84
C LEU A 199 -23.68 5.79 -9.41
N TYR A 200 -23.24 6.73 -8.57
CA TYR A 200 -23.69 6.79 -7.18
C TYR A 200 -25.17 7.18 -7.06
N ALA A 201 -25.66 8.05 -7.94
CA ALA A 201 -27.08 8.39 -8.01
C ALA A 201 -27.94 7.20 -8.47
N SER A 202 -27.49 6.45 -9.47
CA SER A 202 -28.17 5.25 -9.96
C SER A 202 -28.14 4.12 -8.93
N LEU A 203 -27.02 3.92 -8.24
CA LEU A 203 -26.89 2.98 -7.13
C LEU A 203 -27.84 3.33 -5.97
N GLN A 204 -27.94 4.61 -5.60
CA GLN A 204 -28.87 5.08 -4.59
C GLN A 204 -30.33 4.78 -4.98
N LYS A 205 -30.71 4.99 -6.25
CA LYS A 205 -32.05 4.66 -6.76
C LYS A 205 -32.29 3.14 -6.76
N ALA A 206 -31.32 2.35 -7.21
CA ALA A 206 -31.42 0.89 -7.24
C ALA A 206 -31.63 0.29 -5.85
N LEU A 207 -31.05 0.91 -4.82
CA LEU A 207 -31.12 0.47 -3.43
C LEU A 207 -32.18 1.18 -2.58
N GLN A 208 -33.04 2.01 -3.17
CA GLN A 208 -34.03 2.80 -2.41
C GLN A 208 -34.98 1.96 -1.52
N GLY A 209 -35.22 0.70 -1.88
CA GLY A 209 -36.04 -0.24 -1.10
C GLY A 209 -35.29 -0.92 0.06
N GLN A 210 -33.96 -0.83 0.10
CA GLN A 210 -33.11 -1.50 1.09
C GLN A 210 -32.92 -0.59 2.31
N LYS A 211 -33.76 -0.76 3.34
CA LYS A 211 -33.80 0.14 4.52
C LYS A 211 -32.52 0.14 5.36
N ASN A 212 -31.74 -0.93 5.30
CA ASN A 212 -30.48 -1.09 6.01
C ASN A 212 -29.25 -0.73 5.17
N ILE A 213 -29.44 -0.15 3.99
CA ILE A 213 -28.33 0.30 3.13
C ILE A 213 -28.49 1.79 2.86
N LYS A 214 -27.43 2.57 3.15
CA LYS A 214 -27.38 4.00 2.88
C LYS A 214 -26.30 4.30 1.85
N VAL A 215 -26.64 5.08 0.84
CA VAL A 215 -25.72 5.49 -0.23
C VAL A 215 -25.58 7.01 -0.17
N ASN A 216 -24.38 7.48 0.19
CA ASN A 216 -24.03 8.89 0.28
C ASN A 216 -23.30 9.34 -0.99
N THR A 217 -23.92 10.23 -1.75
CA THR A 217 -23.30 10.82 -2.94
C THR A 217 -22.34 11.95 -2.56
N PRO A 218 -21.21 12.10 -3.26
CA PRO A 218 -20.26 13.19 -3.03
C PRO A 218 -20.89 14.55 -3.26
N LYS A 219 -20.59 15.47 -2.34
CA LYS A 219 -20.87 16.90 -2.52
C LYS A 219 -19.65 17.67 -3.01
N TRP A 220 -18.46 17.12 -2.79
CA TRP A 220 -17.18 17.75 -3.06
C TRP A 220 -16.15 16.72 -3.53
N PHE A 221 -14.90 17.15 -3.80
CA PHE A 221 -13.81 16.25 -4.22
C PHE A 221 -13.34 15.29 -3.12
N TYR A 222 -13.80 15.49 -1.88
CA TYR A 222 -13.54 14.64 -0.74
C TYR A 222 -14.81 14.40 0.08
N GLN A 223 -14.77 13.40 0.95
CA GLN A 223 -15.75 13.15 2.00
C GLN A 223 -15.03 13.01 3.35
N LEU A 224 -15.65 13.52 4.41
CA LEU A 224 -15.15 13.37 5.78
C LEU A 224 -16.25 12.70 6.62
N VAL A 225 -16.00 11.46 7.03
CA VAL A 225 -16.98 10.64 7.76
C VAL A 225 -16.50 10.44 9.19
N ASN A 226 -17.39 10.61 10.17
CA ASN A 226 -17.08 10.34 11.58
C ASN A 226 -17.73 9.03 12.01
N ILE A 227 -16.91 8.04 12.37
CA ILE A 227 -17.34 6.69 12.71
C ILE A 227 -16.75 6.35 14.06
N ARG A 228 -17.61 6.08 15.05
CA ARG A 228 -17.18 5.69 16.41
C ARG A 228 -16.17 6.68 17.03
N GLY A 229 -16.32 7.98 16.70
CA GLY A 229 -15.44 9.05 17.18
C GLY A 229 -14.16 9.28 16.36
N PHE A 230 -13.89 8.46 15.35
CA PHE A 230 -12.74 8.59 14.45
C PHE A 230 -13.15 9.17 13.10
N ARG A 231 -12.30 10.06 12.57
CA ARG A 231 -12.55 10.73 11.29
C ARG A 231 -11.83 10.05 10.14
N PHE A 232 -12.59 9.75 9.09
CA PHE A 232 -12.16 9.09 7.86
C PHE A 232 -12.25 10.09 6.71
N PHE A 233 -11.11 10.44 6.12
CA PHE A 233 -11.00 11.35 4.99
C PHE A 233 -10.85 10.58 3.68
N ILE A 234 -11.84 10.64 2.81
CA ILE A 234 -11.88 9.91 1.54
C ILE A 234 -11.68 10.90 0.41
N ILE A 235 -10.76 10.59 -0.50
CA ILE A 235 -10.43 11.40 -1.66
C ILE A 235 -10.04 10.50 -2.82
N HIS A 236 -10.12 10.99 -4.06
CA HIS A 236 -9.61 10.24 -5.19
C HIS A 236 -8.07 10.33 -5.31
N GLY A 237 -7.51 11.54 -5.32
CA GLY A 237 -6.06 11.77 -5.31
C GLY A 237 -5.49 12.38 -6.59
N ASN A 238 -6.31 12.60 -7.62
CA ASN A 238 -5.92 13.26 -8.88
C ASN A 238 -5.43 14.72 -8.72
N GLN A 239 -5.57 15.33 -7.54
CA GLN A 239 -4.98 16.64 -7.20
C GLN A 239 -3.48 16.55 -6.86
N VAL A 240 -2.91 15.35 -6.81
CA VAL A 240 -1.52 15.08 -6.43
C VAL A 240 -0.70 14.72 -7.65
N THR A 241 0.30 15.53 -7.96
CA THR A 241 1.26 15.24 -9.04
C THR A 241 2.37 14.35 -8.52
N ALA A 242 2.55 13.17 -9.11
CA ALA A 242 3.66 12.28 -8.77
C ALA A 242 5.02 12.93 -9.10
N THR A 243 6.01 12.73 -8.23
CA THR A 243 7.39 13.21 -8.45
C THR A 243 8.24 12.01 -8.85
N ALA A 244 8.88 12.07 -10.02
CA ALA A 244 9.65 10.95 -10.59
C ALA A 244 8.88 9.61 -10.62
N GLY A 245 7.57 9.65 -10.94
CA GLY A 245 6.71 8.47 -10.98
C GLY A 245 6.30 7.92 -9.60
N ILE A 246 6.68 8.58 -8.49
CA ILE A 246 6.36 8.15 -7.13
C ILE A 246 5.46 9.21 -6.46
N PRO A 247 4.25 8.86 -5.99
CA PRO A 247 3.32 9.86 -5.45
C PRO A 247 3.58 10.24 -3.99
N LEU A 248 4.37 9.46 -3.24
CA LEU A 248 4.40 9.52 -1.77
C LEU A 248 4.76 10.89 -1.19
N PHE A 249 5.83 11.53 -1.69
CA PHE A 249 6.24 12.84 -1.18
C PHE A 249 5.20 13.93 -1.42
N ALA A 250 4.63 13.97 -2.63
CA ALA A 250 3.60 14.93 -2.99
C ALA A 250 2.29 14.67 -2.25
N MET A 251 1.94 13.39 -2.07
CA MET A 251 0.76 12.96 -1.32
C MET A 251 0.86 13.35 0.15
N ARG A 252 1.98 13.03 0.84
CA ARG A 252 2.18 13.39 2.24
C ARG A 252 2.01 14.90 2.46
N ARG A 253 2.64 15.72 1.61
CA ARG A 253 2.51 17.18 1.67
C ARG A 253 1.06 17.63 1.52
N LYS A 254 0.34 17.10 0.52
CA LYS A 254 -1.08 17.45 0.31
C LYS A 254 -1.97 16.99 1.46
N MET A 255 -1.73 15.79 2.00
CA MET A 255 -2.46 15.27 3.15
C MET A 255 -2.26 16.10 4.41
N GLN A 256 -1.06 16.66 4.65
CA GLN A 256 -0.82 17.59 5.75
C GLN A 256 -1.65 18.88 5.63
N GLU A 257 -1.70 19.45 4.43
CA GLU A 257 -2.52 20.64 4.15
C GLU A 257 -4.02 20.34 4.27
N TRP A 258 -4.48 19.21 3.74
CA TRP A 258 -5.87 18.80 3.88
C TRP A 258 -6.24 18.48 5.32
N TYR A 259 -5.35 17.85 6.08
CA TYR A 259 -5.53 17.61 7.51
C TYR A 259 -5.75 18.93 8.25
N ALA A 260 -4.91 19.93 8.01
CA ALA A 260 -5.08 21.26 8.60
C ALA A 260 -6.39 21.92 8.15
N TYR A 261 -6.71 21.85 6.86
CA TYR A 261 -7.90 22.46 6.26
C TYR A 261 -9.22 21.91 6.82
N VAL A 262 -9.35 20.58 6.96
CA VAL A 262 -10.59 19.95 7.47
C VAL A 262 -10.68 19.89 8.99
N GLY A 263 -9.69 20.47 9.71
CA GLY A 263 -9.63 20.43 11.16
C GLY A 263 -9.29 19.04 11.73
N GLY A 264 -8.51 18.26 10.99
CA GLY A 264 -7.97 16.96 11.38
C GLY A 264 -8.82 15.75 10.99
N PHE A 265 -8.13 14.63 10.73
CA PHE A 265 -8.69 13.29 10.51
C PHE A 265 -7.76 12.21 11.07
N ASN A 266 -8.25 11.00 11.35
CA ASN A 266 -7.42 9.90 11.85
C ASN A 266 -6.87 9.04 10.72
N TYR A 267 -7.71 8.77 9.71
CA TYR A 267 -7.38 7.88 8.62
C TYR A 267 -7.80 8.52 7.30
N ALA A 268 -6.92 8.50 6.31
CA ALA A 268 -7.25 8.92 4.95
C ALA A 268 -7.07 7.79 3.93
N TYR A 269 -7.93 7.77 2.91
CA TYR A 269 -7.88 6.79 1.82
C TYR A 269 -7.95 7.50 0.47
N ALA A 270 -7.05 7.12 -0.44
CA ALA A 270 -6.93 7.63 -1.80
C ALA A 270 -6.81 6.50 -2.83
N GLY A 271 -7.19 6.73 -4.08
CA GLY A 271 -7.00 5.83 -5.22
C GLY A 271 -6.02 6.42 -6.24
N HIS A 272 -6.42 6.46 -7.51
CA HIS A 272 -5.79 7.14 -8.65
C HIS A 272 -4.44 6.56 -9.14
N PHE A 273 -3.55 6.19 -8.22
CA PHE A 273 -2.18 5.78 -8.58
C PHE A 273 -2.02 4.30 -8.91
N HIS A 274 -3.08 3.51 -8.75
CA HIS A 274 -3.12 2.08 -9.06
C HIS A 274 -2.01 1.27 -8.37
N SER A 275 -1.58 1.74 -7.20
CA SER A 275 -0.54 1.09 -6.41
C SER A 275 -0.80 1.28 -4.93
N GLY A 276 -0.73 0.18 -4.17
CA GLY A 276 -0.86 0.21 -2.73
C GLY A 276 0.31 0.94 -2.07
N ALA A 277 0.03 1.87 -1.16
CA ALA A 277 1.03 2.47 -0.30
C ALA A 277 0.43 2.94 1.03
N TYR A 278 1.26 2.99 2.07
CA TYR A 278 0.89 3.46 3.40
C TYR A 278 1.92 4.45 3.90
N ASP A 279 1.45 5.52 4.54
CA ASP A 279 2.33 6.52 5.14
C ASP A 279 1.60 7.33 6.21
N GLN A 280 2.35 8.06 7.03
CA GLN A 280 1.82 8.90 8.10
C GLN A 280 1.77 10.37 7.68
N VAL A 281 0.70 11.04 8.10
CA VAL A 281 0.57 12.51 7.98
C VAL A 281 1.33 13.18 9.13
N ASN A 282 1.10 12.67 10.36
CA ASN A 282 1.70 13.11 11.61
C ASN A 282 1.57 11.99 12.67
N SER A 283 1.84 12.30 13.96
CA SER A 283 1.78 11.32 15.06
C SER A 283 0.38 10.74 15.34
N SER A 284 -0.67 11.34 14.80
CA SER A 284 -2.06 11.03 15.14
C SER A 284 -2.91 10.67 13.91
N ALA A 285 -2.32 10.69 12.71
CA ALA A 285 -3.03 10.49 11.46
C ALA A 285 -2.18 9.79 10.41
N ASP A 286 -2.80 8.86 9.69
CA ASP A 286 -2.20 8.16 8.56
C ASP A 286 -3.05 8.23 7.30
N TYR A 287 -2.45 7.88 6.18
CA TYR A 287 -3.14 7.71 4.92
C TYR A 287 -2.71 6.46 4.19
N THR A 288 -3.60 5.96 3.34
CA THR A 288 -3.34 4.83 2.47
C THR A 288 -3.73 5.17 1.04
N ILE A 289 -2.83 4.92 0.11
CA ILE A 289 -3.15 4.82 -1.32
C ILE A 289 -3.61 3.38 -1.53
N SER A 290 -4.87 3.20 -1.88
CA SER A 290 -5.52 1.92 -2.03
C SER A 290 -5.14 1.30 -3.37
N PRO A 291 -4.81 0.00 -3.40
CA PRO A 291 -4.60 -0.72 -4.65
C PRO A 291 -5.90 -0.81 -5.46
N PRO A 292 -5.80 -0.95 -6.80
CA PRO A 292 -6.95 -0.95 -7.71
C PRO A 292 -7.57 -2.36 -7.85
N LEU A 293 -8.68 -2.48 -8.58
CA LEU A 293 -9.08 -3.76 -9.17
C LEU A 293 -8.50 -3.98 -10.57
N VAL A 294 -8.19 -2.90 -11.30
CA VAL A 294 -7.68 -2.98 -12.66
C VAL A 294 -6.20 -3.37 -12.71
N THR A 295 -5.82 -4.13 -13.74
CA THR A 295 -4.44 -4.59 -13.99
C THR A 295 -4.07 -4.41 -15.46
N GLY A 296 -2.80 -4.57 -15.82
CA GLY A 296 -2.37 -4.63 -17.23
C GLY A 296 -2.46 -3.31 -18.00
N ASP A 297 -2.52 -2.16 -17.32
CA ASP A 297 -2.55 -0.86 -17.99
C ASP A 297 -1.24 -0.59 -18.75
N SER A 298 -1.33 -0.55 -20.08
CA SER A 298 -0.18 -0.37 -20.97
C SER A 298 0.50 0.99 -20.78
N TRP A 299 -0.26 2.05 -20.49
CA TRP A 299 0.31 3.37 -20.22
C TRP A 299 1.07 3.37 -18.90
N ALA A 300 0.53 2.75 -17.86
CA ALA A 300 1.21 2.65 -16.57
C ALA A 300 2.51 1.84 -16.70
N LEU A 301 2.49 0.74 -17.44
CA LEU A 301 3.68 -0.07 -17.73
C LEU A 301 4.72 0.72 -18.54
N GLU A 302 4.31 1.41 -19.60
CA GLU A 302 5.24 2.11 -20.50
C GLU A 302 5.80 3.41 -19.89
N LYS A 303 4.95 4.23 -19.26
CA LYS A 303 5.31 5.58 -18.80
C LYS A 303 5.78 5.62 -17.35
N VAL A 304 5.26 4.74 -16.50
CA VAL A 304 5.61 4.69 -15.07
C VAL A 304 6.52 3.50 -14.75
N GLY A 305 6.45 2.42 -15.53
CA GLY A 305 7.22 1.20 -15.27
C GLY A 305 6.63 0.40 -14.11
N ARG A 306 5.31 0.45 -13.90
CA ARG A 306 4.65 -0.19 -12.75
C ARG A 306 3.42 -0.99 -13.18
N ALA A 307 3.32 -2.20 -12.65
CA ALA A 307 2.13 -3.05 -12.75
C ALA A 307 1.28 -2.91 -11.47
N SER A 308 -0.03 -2.96 -11.65
CA SER A 308 -1.00 -2.99 -10.55
C SER A 308 -1.15 -4.39 -9.99
N GLU A 309 -1.60 -4.48 -8.73
CA GLU A 309 -2.06 -5.71 -8.11
C GLU A 309 -3.55 -5.58 -7.76
N PRO A 310 -4.40 -6.54 -8.14
CA PRO A 310 -5.84 -6.46 -7.94
C PRO A 310 -6.17 -6.81 -6.48
N LYS A 311 -6.17 -5.77 -5.64
CA LYS A 311 -6.38 -5.85 -4.20
C LYS A 311 -7.28 -4.71 -3.77
N GLN A 312 -8.04 -4.91 -2.70
CA GLN A 312 -8.81 -3.85 -2.04
C GLN A 312 -8.55 -3.92 -0.53
N LEU A 313 -8.95 -2.91 0.23
CA LEU A 313 -8.65 -2.87 1.67
C LEU A 313 -9.87 -3.25 2.50
N CYS A 314 -9.64 -3.98 3.59
CA CYS A 314 -10.64 -4.27 4.61
C CYS A 314 -10.02 -4.08 6.00
N PHE A 315 -10.73 -3.45 6.94
CA PHE A 315 -10.22 -3.13 8.27
C PHE A 315 -11.32 -3.08 9.33
N GLY A 316 -10.96 -3.32 10.59
CA GLY A 316 -11.86 -3.19 11.74
C GLY A 316 -11.89 -1.77 12.30
N ILE A 317 -12.99 -1.38 12.93
CA ILE A 317 -13.17 -0.07 13.55
C ILE A 317 -13.78 -0.26 14.95
N HIS A 318 -13.03 0.11 15.98
CA HIS A 318 -13.39 -0.04 17.39
C HIS A 318 -13.50 1.32 18.10
N ASP A 319 -14.45 1.47 19.03
CA ASP A 319 -14.72 2.74 19.76
C ASP A 319 -13.50 3.33 20.47
N LYS A 320 -12.64 2.46 21.00
CA LYS A 320 -11.45 2.88 21.77
C LYS A 320 -10.19 2.96 20.93
N TRP A 321 -10.04 2.07 19.95
CA TRP A 321 -8.76 1.80 19.30
C TRP A 321 -8.71 2.32 17.87
N GLY A 322 -9.85 2.77 17.32
CA GLY A 322 -9.95 3.18 15.93
C GLY A 322 -9.75 1.97 15.03
N ARG A 323 -8.82 2.06 14.09
CA ARG A 323 -8.51 0.96 13.16
C ARG A 323 -7.75 -0.17 13.87
N THR A 324 -8.35 -1.35 14.00
CA THR A 324 -7.83 -2.48 14.81
C THR A 324 -7.04 -3.51 14.01
N PHE A 325 -7.53 -3.87 12.82
CA PHE A 325 -6.85 -4.76 11.88
C PHE A 325 -6.92 -4.19 10.47
N ARG A 326 -6.08 -4.69 9.56
CA ARG A 326 -6.16 -4.37 8.13
C ARG A 326 -5.72 -5.57 7.31
N TYR A 327 -6.48 -5.86 6.26
CA TYR A 327 -6.18 -6.85 5.23
C TYR A 327 -6.11 -6.19 3.87
N ASP A 328 -5.11 -6.56 3.10
CA ASP A 328 -5.11 -6.37 1.64
C ASP A 328 -5.82 -7.59 1.03
N VAL A 329 -7.05 -7.39 0.58
CA VAL A 329 -7.93 -8.43 0.06
C VAL A 329 -7.62 -8.66 -1.42
N HIS A 330 -6.86 -9.72 -1.71
CA HIS A 330 -6.58 -10.14 -3.08
C HIS A 330 -7.84 -10.62 -3.80
N THR A 331 -8.04 -10.15 -5.02
CA THR A 331 -9.20 -10.50 -5.85
C THR A 331 -8.85 -11.41 -7.03
N ASP A 332 -7.61 -11.87 -7.12
CA ASP A 332 -7.15 -12.77 -8.19
C ASP A 332 -6.03 -13.69 -7.68
N ASP A 333 -6.19 -15.01 -7.86
CA ASP A 333 -5.23 -16.03 -7.40
C ASP A 333 -3.86 -15.89 -8.05
N LYS A 334 -3.81 -15.37 -9.29
CA LYS A 334 -2.55 -15.20 -10.03
C LYS A 334 -1.57 -14.26 -9.32
N PHE A 335 -2.09 -13.41 -8.44
CA PHE A 335 -1.32 -12.41 -7.69
C PHE A 335 -1.08 -12.83 -6.23
N LEU A 336 -1.42 -14.05 -5.83
CA LEU A 336 -1.09 -14.54 -4.51
C LEU A 336 0.42 -14.82 -4.40
N PRO A 337 1.01 -14.60 -3.20
CA PRO A 337 2.39 -15.01 -2.94
C PRO A 337 2.59 -16.48 -3.27
N LYS A 338 3.62 -16.78 -4.07
CA LYS A 338 4.04 -18.16 -4.35
C LYS A 338 4.88 -18.65 -3.18
N LYS A 339 4.59 -19.86 -2.70
CA LYS A 339 5.51 -20.54 -1.79
C LYS A 339 6.78 -20.88 -2.56
N TYR A 340 7.93 -20.68 -1.92
CA TYR A 340 9.18 -21.21 -2.44
C TYR A 340 9.23 -22.70 -2.13
N ASP A 341 9.45 -23.52 -3.15
CA ASP A 341 9.83 -24.92 -2.99
C ASP A 341 11.30 -24.91 -2.52
N GLU A 342 11.49 -25.03 -1.21
CA GLU A 342 12.75 -25.09 -0.43
C GLU A 342 14.03 -24.51 -1.07
N PRO A 343 14.51 -23.33 -0.66
CA PRO A 343 15.86 -22.90 -0.99
C PRO A 343 16.85 -23.50 0.04
N GLU A 344 17.90 -24.15 -0.45
CA GLU A 344 19.09 -24.47 0.35
C GLU A 344 19.51 -23.24 1.17
N GLY A 345 19.65 -23.40 2.50
CA GLY A 345 20.08 -22.34 3.40
C GLY A 345 18.97 -21.50 4.04
N VAL A 346 17.69 -21.85 3.86
CA VAL A 346 16.58 -21.25 4.62
C VAL A 346 16.21 -22.13 5.81
N VAL A 347 16.13 -21.53 6.99
CA VAL A 347 15.63 -22.20 8.20
C VAL A 347 14.14 -22.45 8.04
N ILE A 348 13.75 -23.73 7.96
CA ILE A 348 12.35 -24.16 8.04
C ILE A 348 11.92 -24.10 9.51
N VAL A 349 10.86 -23.34 9.82
CA VAL A 349 10.32 -23.14 11.18
C VAL A 349 9.02 -23.92 11.35
#